data_AF-A0A2U1JI52-F1
#
_entry.id   AF-A0A2U1JI52-F1
#
_cell.length_a   1.000
_cell.length_b   1.000
_cell.length_c   1.000
_cell.angle_alpha   90.00
_cell.angle_beta   90.00
_cell.angle_gamma   90.00
#
_symmetry.space_group_name_H-M   'P 1'
#
loop_
_entity.id
_entity.type
_entity.pdbx_description
1 polymer ?
#
loop_
_entity_poly.entity_id
_entity_poly.type
_entity_poly.pdbx_seq_one_letter_code
_entity_poly.pdbx_strand_id
1 'polypeptide(L)'
;MMTMTLEKAAYFLRSEYGMEYNGKGITCANVAEWVEKGLIRAKGDKNHITIDRVALAEFVEDSRWQGTAYEKGIDDQTKIERLLDEVMKLRKENERLQKENTEYALKLGIGDF
;
A
#
# COMPACT_ATOMS: atom_id res chain seq x y z
N MET A 1 -21.29 14.06 -9.26
CA MET A 1 -20.50 12.91 -8.76
C MET A 1 -20.29 11.97 -9.94
N MET A 2 -19.05 11.76 -10.37
CA MET A 2 -18.75 10.95 -11.56
C MET A 2 -18.63 9.49 -11.15
N THR A 3 -19.60 8.68 -11.56
CA THR A 3 -19.61 7.23 -11.30
C THR A 3 -18.99 6.46 -12.46
N MET A 4 -18.52 5.25 -12.20
CA MET A 4 -17.88 4.39 -13.21
C MET A 4 -18.25 2.92 -13.03
N THR A 5 -18.17 2.15 -14.12
CA THR A 5 -18.35 0.69 -14.09
C THR A 5 -17.11 0.00 -13.51
N LEU A 6 -17.22 -1.31 -13.27
CA LEU A 6 -16.10 -2.14 -12.80
C LEU A 6 -14.92 -2.13 -13.78
N GLU A 7 -15.18 -2.19 -15.09
CA GLU A 7 -14.16 -2.15 -16.14
C GLU A 7 -13.37 -0.85 -16.07
N LYS A 8 -14.10 0.26 -15.94
CA LYS A 8 -13.49 1.59 -15.89
C LYS A 8 -12.75 1.81 -14.58
N ALA A 9 -13.26 1.31 -13.45
CA ALA A 9 -12.56 1.31 -12.18
C ALA A 9 -11.24 0.51 -12.25
N ALA A 10 -11.29 -0.71 -12.81
CA ALA A 10 -10.11 -1.54 -12.97
C ALA A 10 -9.06 -0.86 -13.88
N TYR A 11 -9.52 -0.23 -14.97
CA TYR A 11 -8.64 0.58 -15.82
C TYR A 11 -7.98 1.71 -15.03
N PHE A 12 -8.75 2.52 -14.31
CA PHE A 12 -8.24 3.62 -13.49
C PHE A 12 -7.21 3.17 -12.46
N LEU A 13 -7.47 2.07 -11.75
CA LEU A 13 -6.53 1.52 -10.76
C LEU A 13 -5.19 1.13 -11.40
N ARG A 14 -5.21 0.54 -12.60
CA ARG A 14 -3.97 0.22 -13.32
C ARG A 14 -3.28 1.45 -13.89
N SER A 15 -4.03 2.31 -14.59
CA SER A 15 -3.44 3.37 -15.43
C SER A 15 -3.02 4.61 -14.64
N GLU A 16 -3.82 5.02 -13.65
CA GLU A 16 -3.57 6.25 -12.89
C GLU A 16 -2.83 5.99 -11.59
N TYR A 17 -3.11 4.85 -10.94
CA TYR A 17 -2.54 4.51 -9.64
C TYR A 17 -1.44 3.45 -9.71
N GLY A 18 -1.19 2.86 -10.88
CA GLY A 18 -0.16 1.83 -11.05
C GLY A 18 -0.41 0.57 -10.21
N MET A 19 -1.66 0.30 -9.82
CA MET A 19 -1.96 -0.82 -8.94
C MET A 19 -1.86 -2.15 -9.66
N GLU A 20 -1.33 -3.12 -8.93
CA GLU A 20 -1.24 -4.52 -9.31
C GLU A 20 -1.71 -5.39 -8.13
N TYR A 21 -2.16 -6.60 -8.45
CA TYR A 21 -2.59 -7.59 -7.48
C TYR A 21 -1.87 -8.90 -7.78
N ASN A 22 -1.03 -9.36 -6.85
CA ASN A 22 -0.16 -10.54 -7.01
C ASN A 22 0.75 -10.45 -8.25
N GLY A 23 1.33 -9.26 -8.51
CA GLY A 23 2.20 -9.00 -9.66
C GLY A 23 1.50 -9.04 -11.02
N LYS A 24 0.17 -8.88 -11.03
CA LYS A 24 -0.65 -8.84 -12.24
C LYS A 24 -1.52 -7.58 -12.23
N GLY A 25 -1.81 -7.04 -13.40
CA GLY A 25 -2.70 -5.88 -13.51
C GLY A 25 -4.11 -6.18 -12.96
N ILE A 26 -4.71 -5.19 -12.30
CA ILE A 26 -6.06 -5.30 -11.71
C ILE A 26 -7.09 -5.66 -12.79
N THR A 27 -7.97 -6.61 -12.55
CA THR A 27 -9.06 -6.97 -13.46
C THR A 27 -10.41 -6.52 -12.93
N CYS A 28 -11.45 -6.54 -13.77
CA CYS A 28 -12.83 -6.28 -13.33
C CYS A 28 -13.25 -7.26 -12.23
N ALA A 29 -12.77 -8.51 -12.29
CA ALA A 29 -13.06 -9.53 -11.28
C ALA A 29 -12.46 -9.16 -9.91
N ASN A 30 -11.26 -8.57 -9.87
CA ASN A 30 -10.68 -8.08 -8.62
C ASN A 30 -11.51 -6.94 -8.02
N VAL A 31 -11.94 -5.98 -8.84
CA VAL A 31 -12.78 -4.87 -8.39
C VAL A 31 -14.14 -5.39 -7.90
N ALA A 32 -14.75 -6.35 -8.61
CA ALA A 32 -15.99 -6.99 -8.18
C ALA A 32 -15.85 -7.67 -6.81
N GLU A 33 -14.77 -8.44 -6.62
CA GLU A 33 -14.45 -9.10 -5.35
C GLU A 33 -14.27 -8.09 -4.21
N TRP A 34 -13.59 -6.97 -4.45
CA TRP A 34 -13.40 -5.92 -3.44
C TRP A 34 -14.70 -5.18 -3.10
N VAL A 35 -15.60 -5.01 -4.07
CA VAL A 35 -16.95 -4.49 -3.81
C VAL A 35 -17.75 -5.49 -2.98
N GLU A 36 -17.72 -6.78 -3.33
CA GLU A 36 -18.44 -7.83 -2.59
C GLU A 36 -17.96 -7.96 -1.14
N LYS A 37 -16.64 -7.82 -0.91
CA LYS A 37 -16.03 -7.79 0.42
C LYS A 37 -16.29 -6.48 1.18
N GLY A 38 -16.95 -5.50 0.56
CA GLY A 38 -17.22 -4.19 1.17
C GLY A 38 -15.99 -3.28 1.28
N LEU A 39 -14.88 -3.60 0.62
CA LEU A 39 -13.65 -2.79 0.61
C LEU A 39 -13.81 -1.54 -0.27
N ILE A 40 -14.59 -1.64 -1.34
CA ILE A 40 -14.94 -0.50 -2.20
C ILE A 40 -16.42 -0.24 -2.08
N ARG A 41 -16.78 0.98 -1.68
CA ARG A 41 -18.19 1.41 -1.65
C ARG A 41 -18.71 1.55 -3.08
N ALA A 42 -19.79 0.84 -3.37
CA ALA A 42 -20.47 0.87 -4.66
C ALA A 42 -21.98 1.05 -4.48
N LYS A 43 -22.67 1.44 -5.56
CA LYS A 43 -24.12 1.56 -5.65
C LYS A 43 -24.65 0.72 -6.80
N GLY A 44 -25.88 0.22 -6.66
CA GLY A 44 -26.58 -0.53 -7.70
C GLY A 44 -26.91 -1.96 -7.29
N ASP A 45 -27.31 -2.76 -8.26
CA ASP A 45 -27.60 -4.19 -8.10
C ASP A 45 -26.50 -5.06 -8.73
N LYS A 46 -26.68 -6.39 -8.70
CA LYS A 46 -25.72 -7.36 -9.25
C LYS A 46 -25.45 -7.18 -10.75
N ASN A 47 -26.38 -6.58 -11.49
CA ASN A 47 -26.28 -6.40 -12.94
C ASN A 47 -25.74 -5.01 -13.32
N HIS A 48 -25.87 -4.02 -12.42
CA HIS A 48 -25.42 -2.66 -12.68
C HIS A 48 -24.72 -2.04 -11.47
N ILE A 49 -23.45 -2.43 -11.25
CA ILE A 49 -22.60 -1.88 -10.19
C ILE A 49 -21.94 -0.58 -10.68
N THR A 50 -22.05 0.46 -9.87
CA THR A 50 -21.41 1.75 -10.10
C THR A 50 -20.55 2.15 -8.91
N ILE A 51 -19.33 2.60 -9.18
CA ILE A 51 -18.35 3.01 -8.17
C ILE A 51 -18.10 4.52 -8.32
N ASP A 52 -18.09 5.23 -7.20
CA ASP A 52 -17.67 6.63 -7.14
C ASP A 52 -16.14 6.71 -7.18
N ARG A 53 -15.60 7.69 -7.92
CA ARG A 53 -14.17 8.01 -7.91
C ARG A 53 -13.63 8.28 -6.51
N VAL A 54 -14.42 8.87 -5.61
CA VAL A 54 -14.01 9.10 -4.21
C VAL A 54 -13.84 7.76 -3.48
N ALA A 55 -14.80 6.85 -3.60
CA ALA A 55 -14.70 5.52 -3.00
C ALA A 55 -13.49 4.74 -3.54
N LEU A 56 -13.19 4.89 -4.83
CA LEU A 56 -12.00 4.28 -5.43
C LEU A 56 -10.70 4.88 -4.87
N ALA A 57 -10.63 6.22 -4.72
CA ALA A 57 -9.47 6.89 -4.17
C ALA A 57 -9.23 6.56 -2.69
N GLU A 58 -10.29 6.48 -1.89
CA GLU A 58 -10.22 6.01 -0.49
C GLU A 58 -9.69 4.58 -0.42
N PHE A 59 -10.16 3.69 -1.29
CA PHE A 59 -9.64 2.33 -1.36
C PHE A 59 -8.14 2.28 -1.71
N VAL A 60 -7.70 3.09 -2.67
CA VAL A 60 -6.27 3.19 -3.00
C VAL A 60 -5.47 3.66 -1.78
N GLU A 61 -5.97 4.68 -1.08
CA GLU A 61 -5.29 5.21 0.09
C GLU A 61 -5.23 4.19 1.24
N ASP A 62 -6.35 3.53 1.56
CA ASP A 62 -6.41 2.48 2.57
C ASP A 62 -5.47 1.30 2.21
N SER A 63 -5.36 0.94 0.92
CA SER A 63 -4.49 -0.13 0.44
C SER A 63 -2.99 0.17 0.61
N ARG A 64 -2.59 1.45 0.59
CA ARG A 64 -1.18 1.85 0.78
C ARG A 64 -0.67 1.54 2.17
N TRP A 65 -1.56 1.61 3.15
CA TRP A 65 -1.21 1.42 4.56
C TRP A 65 -1.36 -0.03 5.03
N GLN A 66 -1.88 -0.92 4.18
CA GLN A 66 -2.07 -2.32 4.52
C GLN A 66 -0.73 -2.98 4.91
N GLY A 67 -0.72 -3.68 6.05
CA GLY A 67 0.46 -4.30 6.63
C GLY A 67 1.38 -3.34 7.40
N THR A 68 1.09 -2.03 7.43
CA THR A 68 1.87 -1.03 8.17
C THR A 68 1.26 -0.72 9.53
N ALA A 69 1.97 0.00 10.38
CA ALA A 69 1.41 0.53 11.64
C ALA A 69 0.28 1.56 11.45
N TYR A 70 0.02 1.99 10.20
CA TYR A 70 -1.01 2.96 9.85
C TYR A 70 -2.21 2.31 9.16
N GLU A 71 -2.25 0.98 9.09
CA GLU A 71 -3.40 0.25 8.55
C GLU A 71 -4.67 0.63 9.31
N LYS A 72 -5.72 0.98 8.56
CA LYS A 72 -7.00 1.40 9.12
C LYS A 72 -7.69 0.22 9.82
N GLY A 73 -8.19 0.47 11.03
CA GLY A 73 -8.97 -0.51 11.78
C GLY A 73 -8.16 -1.49 12.65
N ILE A 74 -6.83 -1.34 12.71
CA ILE A 74 -6.01 -2.05 13.70
C ILE A 74 -6.16 -1.39 15.07
N ASP A 75 -6.00 -2.18 16.13
CA ASP A 75 -5.96 -1.64 17.50
C ASP A 75 -4.59 -1.03 17.85
N ASP A 76 -4.56 -0.27 18.95
CA ASP A 76 -3.36 0.42 19.42
C ASP A 76 -2.23 -0.56 19.75
N GLN A 77 -2.56 -1.76 20.24
CA GLN A 77 -1.56 -2.78 20.55
C GLN A 77 -0.85 -3.26 19.28
N THR A 78 -1.60 -3.64 18.25
CA THR A 78 -1.11 -4.06 16.94
C THR A 78 -0.27 -2.95 16.29
N LYS A 79 -0.71 -1.70 16.44
CA LYS A 79 0.03 -0.53 15.97
C LYS A 79 1.39 -0.40 16.67
N ILE A 80 1.42 -0.52 18.00
CA ILE A 80 2.65 -0.46 18.79
C ILE A 80 3.60 -1.60 18.40
N GLU A 81 3.10 -2.83 18.28
CA GLU A 81 3.90 -3.99 17.88
C GLU A 81 4.56 -3.78 16.51
N ARG A 82 3.79 -3.33 15.51
CA ARG A 82 4.32 -3.03 14.17
C ARG A 82 5.37 -1.91 14.18
N LEU A 83 5.16 -0.86 14.98
CA LEU A 83 6.15 0.24 15.13
C LEU A 83 7.44 -0.24 15.80
N LEU A 84 7.35 -1.08 16.83
CA LEU A 84 8.52 -1.65 17.50
C LEU A 84 9.35 -2.50 16.55
N ASP A 85 8.68 -3.35 15.75
CA ASP A 85 9.34 -4.15 14.72
C ASP A 85 10.03 -3.28 13.66
N GLU A 86 9.39 -2.19 13.22
CA GLU A 86 9.97 -1.24 12.28
C GLU A 86 11.21 -0.55 12.86
N VAL A 87 11.13 -0.06 14.10
CA VAL A 87 12.27 0.54 14.81
C VAL A 87 13.43 -0.44 14.94
N MET A 88 13.16 -1.71 15.25
CA MET A 88 14.20 -2.73 15.32
C MET A 88 14.88 -2.98 13.97
N LYS A 89 14.10 -3.05 12.88
CA LYS A 89 14.64 -3.21 11.52
C LYS A 89 15.49 -2.01 11.11
N LEU A 90 15.00 -0.80 11.36
CA LEU A 90 15.72 0.45 11.04
C LEU A 90 17.03 0.57 11.82
N ARG A 91 17.06 0.19 13.10
CA ARG A 91 18.29 0.18 13.90
C ARG A 91 19.34 -0.75 13.32
N LYS A 92 18.96 -1.99 12.99
CA LYS A 92 19.86 -2.97 12.36
C LYS A 92 20.40 -2.46 11.03
N GLU A 93 19.55 -1.86 10.22
CA GLU A 93 19.95 -1.31 8.94
C GLU A 93 20.91 -0.12 9.09
N ASN A 94 20.66 0.76 10.06
CA ASN A 94 21.56 1.87 10.37
C ASN A 94 22.94 1.37 10.84
N GLU A 95 22.99 0.36 11.72
CA GLU A 95 24.24 -0.29 12.14
C GLU A 95 25.00 -0.89 10.94
N ARG A 96 24.29 -1.57 10.03
CA ARG A 96 24.88 -2.12 8.80
C ARG A 96 25.47 -1.01 7.93
N LEU A 97 24.71 0.06 7.68
CA LEU A 97 25.14 1.19 6.85
C LEU A 97 26.30 1.96 7.48
N GLN A 98 26.32 2.14 8.81
CA GLN A 98 27.42 2.76 9.53
C GLN A 98 28.72 1.96 9.38
N LYS A 99 28.62 0.63 9.47
CA LYS A 99 29.76 -0.26 9.25
C LYS A 99 30.27 -0.16 7.81
N GLU A 100 29.39 -0.23 6.82
CA GLU A 100 29.76 -0.09 5.40
C GLU A 100 30.41 1.26 5.12
N ASN A 101 29.85 2.35 5.64
CA ASN A 101 30.40 3.68 5.49
C ASN A 101 31.80 3.79 6.12
N THR A 102 32.01 3.19 7.29
CA THR A 102 33.32 3.14 7.95
C THR A 102 34.33 2.37 7.09
N GLU A 103 33.95 1.20 6.56
CA GLU A 103 34.81 0.40 5.68
C GLU A 103 35.18 1.16 4.40
N TYR A 104 34.23 1.89 3.80
CA TYR A 104 34.51 2.72 2.62
C TYR A 104 35.38 3.93 2.94
N ALA A 105 35.16 4.61 4.07
CA ALA A 105 36.00 5.71 4.52
C ALA A 105 37.45 5.28 4.74
N LEU A 106 37.67 4.10 5.32
CA LEU A 106 39.01 3.51 5.47
C LEU A 106 39.65 3.19 4.11
N LYS A 107 38.90 2.58 3.18
CA LYS A 107 39.40 2.29 1.82
C LYS A 107 39.79 3.53 1.03
N LEU A 108 39.10 4.65 1.28
CA LEU A 108 39.36 5.93 0.62
C LEU A 108 40.40 6.79 1.35
N GLY A 109 40.85 6.39 2.54
CA GLY A 109 41.78 7.18 3.37
C GLY A 109 41.17 8.47 3.93
N ILE A 110 39.84 8.52 4.09
CA ILE A 110 39.08 9.67 4.58
C ILE A 110 38.70 9.51 6.06
N GLY A 111 38.81 8.28 6.61
CA GLY A 111 38.49 8.01 8.01
C GLY A 111 39.62 8.45 8.96
N ASP A 112 39.25 9.11 10.06
CA ASP A 112 40.17 9.35 11.18
C ASP A 112 40.58 8.01 11.83
N PHE A 113 41.89 7.85 12.05
CA PHE A 113 42.52 6.66 12.65
C PHE A 113 42.42 6.67 14.18
#